data_AF-A0A4Q3AE91-F1
#
_entry.id   AF-A0A4Q3AE91-F1
#
_cell.length_a   1.000
_cell.length_b   1.000
_cell.length_c   1.000
_cell.angle_alpha   90.00
_cell.angle_beta   90.00
_cell.angle_gamma   90.00
#
_symmetry.space_group_name_H-M   'P 1'
#
loop_
_entity.id
_entity.type
_entity.pdbx_description
1 polymer ?
#
loop_
_entity_poly.entity_id
_entity_poly.type
_entity_poly.pdbx_seq_one_letter_code
_entity_poly.pdbx_strand_id
1 'polypeptide(L)'
;MSSGYTRRSSFNTEGLVYGFLTLIVVVGIAFLGWAVYDDITSEKYEIRKDEFTCTRSHQEVIMTTQTIGNTTYQVPQVSTVCDQYTRNSVINN
;
A
#
# COMPACT_ATOMS: atom_id res chain seq x y z
N MET A 1 53.91 22.19 -35.52
CA MET A 1 52.75 22.41 -34.64
C MET A 1 51.49 22.16 -35.45
N SER A 2 50.95 20.94 -35.44
CA SER A 2 49.69 20.63 -36.14
C SER A 2 48.57 20.51 -35.12
N SER A 3 47.61 21.42 -35.25
CA SER A 3 46.41 21.54 -34.43
C SER A 3 45.50 20.34 -34.67
N GLY A 4 45.28 19.53 -33.63
CA GLY A 4 44.34 18.42 -33.66
C GLY A 4 42.92 18.94 -33.48
N TYR A 5 42.16 19.03 -34.57
CA TYR A 5 40.71 19.19 -34.48
C TYR A 5 40.08 17.87 -34.04
N THR A 6 39.65 17.77 -32.77
CA THR A 6 38.72 16.73 -32.32
C THR A 6 37.40 16.92 -33.06
N ARG A 7 37.15 16.05 -34.03
CA ARG A 7 35.89 15.92 -34.76
C ARG A 7 34.77 15.73 -33.73
N ARG A 8 33.90 16.73 -33.55
CA ARG A 8 32.70 16.60 -32.71
C ARG A 8 31.91 15.41 -33.23
N SER A 9 31.72 14.43 -32.36
CA SER A 9 30.96 13.21 -32.62
C SER A 9 29.62 13.56 -33.26
N SER A 10 29.37 12.95 -34.43
CA SER A 10 28.03 12.83 -35.00
C SER A 10 27.06 12.45 -33.87
N PHE A 11 25.94 13.16 -33.77
CA PHE A 11 24.84 12.78 -32.88
C PHE A 11 24.55 11.30 -33.15
N ASN A 12 24.75 10.46 -32.14
CA ASN A 12 24.61 9.02 -32.28
C ASN A 12 23.11 8.70 -32.25
N THR A 13 22.46 8.89 -33.39
CA THR A 13 21.01 8.74 -33.59
C THR A 13 20.51 7.38 -33.13
N GLU A 14 21.32 6.34 -33.29
CA GLU A 14 20.99 4.98 -32.83
C GLU A 14 20.84 4.92 -31.30
N GLY A 15 21.78 5.50 -30.55
CA GLY A 15 21.70 5.57 -29.09
C GLY A 15 20.47 6.36 -28.59
N LEU A 16 20.06 7.38 -29.35
CA LEU A 16 18.88 8.18 -29.07
C LEU A 16 17.59 7.37 -29.29
N VAL A 17 17.54 6.56 -30.36
CA VAL A 17 16.41 5.66 -30.66
C VAL A 17 16.28 4.58 -29.59
N TYR A 18 17.37 3.92 -29.19
CA TYR A 18 17.34 2.94 -28.10
C TYR A 18 16.93 3.57 -26.76
N GLY A 19 17.40 4.78 -26.47
CA GLY A 19 16.97 5.56 -25.31
C GLY A 19 15.47 5.80 -25.28
N PHE A 20 14.87 6.21 -26.41
CA PHE A 20 13.42 6.39 -26.50
C PHE A 20 12.63 5.09 -26.33
N LEU A 21 13.07 3.99 -26.95
CA LEU A 21 12.40 2.69 -26.82
C LEU A 21 12.39 2.19 -25.37
N THR A 22 13.52 2.29 -24.67
CA THR A 22 13.60 1.91 -23.25
C THR A 22 12.69 2.77 -22.37
N LEU A 23 12.62 4.08 -22.64
CA LEU A 23 11.75 4.99 -21.91
C LEU A 23 10.26 4.65 -22.09
N ILE A 24 9.83 4.30 -23.31
CA ILE A 24 8.45 3.86 -23.58
C ILE A 24 8.11 2.60 -22.78
N VAL A 25 9.02 1.62 -22.74
CA VAL A 25 8.82 0.38 -21.97
C VAL A 25 8.71 0.67 -20.48
N VAL A 26 9.59 1.50 -19.93
CA VAL A 26 9.56 1.87 -18.50
C VAL A 26 8.26 2.58 -18.14
N VAL A 27 7.82 3.54 -18.97
CA VAL A 27 6.56 4.25 -18.78
C VAL A 27 5.37 3.28 -18.86
N GLY A 28 5.37 2.35 -19.83
CA GLY A 28 4.33 1.32 -19.94
C GLY A 28 4.21 0.43 -18.70
N ILE A 29 5.33 -0.02 -18.15
CA ILE A 29 5.36 -0.81 -16.90
C ILE A 29 4.83 0.02 -15.72
N ALA A 30 5.20 1.29 -15.63
CA ALA A 30 4.73 2.18 -14.56
C ALA A 30 3.20 2.38 -14.62
N PHE A 31 2.63 2.55 -15.82
CA PHE A 31 1.17 2.66 -15.98
C PHE A 31 0.44 1.38 -15.58
N LEU A 32 0.95 0.21 -15.98
CA LEU A 32 0.38 -1.07 -15.57
C LEU A 32 0.46 -1.29 -14.06
N GLY A 33 1.60 -0.95 -13.45
CA GLY A 33 1.78 -1.01 -12.00
C GLY A 33 0.83 -0.08 -11.26
N TRP A 34 0.60 1.13 -11.77
CA TRP A 34 -0.36 2.06 -11.17
C TRP A 34 -1.80 1.57 -11.30
N ALA A 35 -2.20 1.00 -12.44
CA ALA A 35 -3.54 0.44 -12.61
C ALA A 35 -3.82 -0.71 -11.63
N VAL A 36 -2.84 -1.59 -11.41
CA VAL A 36 -2.95 -2.68 -10.42
C VAL A 36 -2.95 -2.15 -9.00
N TYR A 37 -2.13 -1.14 -8.70
CA TYR A 37 -2.10 -0.50 -7.39
C TYR A 37 -3.46 0.15 -7.07
N ASP A 38 -4.04 0.88 -8.03
CA ASP A 38 -5.34 1.54 -7.88
C ASP A 38 -6.46 0.52 -7.64
N ASP A 39 -6.46 -0.63 -8.33
CA ASP A 39 -7.43 -1.72 -8.13
C ASP A 39 -7.33 -2.37 -6.74
N ILE A 40 -6.11 -2.54 -6.21
CA ILE A 40 -5.89 -3.06 -4.84
C ILE A 40 -6.28 -2.03 -3.78
N THR A 41 -6.02 -0.74 -4.02
CA THR A 41 -6.39 0.34 -3.09
C THR A 41 -7.83 0.81 -3.21
N SER A 42 -8.55 0.37 -4.25
CA SER A 42 -9.94 0.74 -4.46
C SER A 42 -10.79 0.24 -3.29
N GLU A 43 -11.65 1.12 -2.78
CA GLU A 43 -12.61 0.90 -1.68
C GLU A 43 -13.50 -0.36 -1.84
N LYS A 44 -13.46 -1.04 -2.98
CA LYS A 44 -14.08 -2.36 -3.17
C LYS A 44 -13.55 -3.44 -2.22
N TYR A 45 -12.37 -3.25 -1.61
CA TYR A 45 -11.82 -4.12 -0.57
C TYR A 45 -11.96 -3.57 0.86
N GLU A 46 -12.78 -2.54 1.09
CA GLU A 46 -13.25 -2.30 2.45
C GLU A 46 -14.07 -3.51 2.87
N ILE A 47 -13.52 -4.30 3.79
CA ILE A 47 -14.26 -5.33 4.51
C ILE A 47 -15.40 -4.60 5.22
N ARG A 48 -16.58 -4.64 4.61
CA ARG A 48 -17.85 -4.19 5.16
C ARG A 48 -18.02 -4.86 6.52
N LYS A 49 -17.73 -4.12 7.60
CA LYS A 49 -17.73 -4.65 8.96
C LYS A 49 -19.11 -5.16 9.40
N ASP A 50 -20.17 -4.74 8.69
CA ASP A 50 -21.55 -5.21 8.78
C ASP A 50 -21.75 -6.64 8.24
N GLU A 51 -20.88 -7.12 7.37
CA GLU A 51 -20.97 -8.46 6.77
C GLU A 51 -20.28 -9.54 7.59
N PHE A 52 -19.58 -9.20 8.68
CA PHE A 52 -18.79 -10.15 9.45
C PHE A 52 -19.21 -10.14 10.92
N THR A 53 -19.58 -11.31 11.44
CA THR A 53 -19.86 -11.50 12.86
C THR A 53 -18.67 -12.15 13.56
N CYS A 54 -18.37 -11.67 14.76
CA CYS A 54 -17.39 -12.31 15.61
C CYS A 54 -17.95 -13.63 16.14
N THR A 55 -17.32 -14.74 15.80
CA THR A 55 -17.74 -16.08 16.27
C THR A 55 -16.87 -16.58 17.42
N ARG A 56 -15.64 -16.08 17.54
CA ARG A 56 -14.76 -16.38 18.67
C ARG A 56 -14.05 -15.11 19.13
N SER A 57 -14.22 -14.79 20.41
CA SER A 57 -13.48 -13.74 21.08
C SER A 57 -12.79 -14.26 22.34
N HIS A 58 -11.74 -13.57 22.74
CA HIS A 58 -11.13 -13.74 24.05
C HIS A 58 -11.07 -12.38 24.76
N GLN A 59 -10.96 -12.44 26.08
CA GLN A 59 -10.74 -11.25 26.89
C GLN A 59 -9.24 -11.10 27.12
N GLU A 60 -8.73 -9.92 26.81
CA GLU A 60 -7.38 -9.53 27.18
C GLU A 60 -7.41 -8.32 28.10
N VAL A 61 -6.45 -8.26 29.00
CA VAL A 61 -6.26 -7.13 29.90
C VAL A 61 -5.23 -6.21 29.26
N ILE A 62 -5.69 -5.09 28.73
CA ILE A 62 -4.84 -4.09 28.11
C ILE A 62 -4.56 -2.99 29.13
N MET A 63 -3.30 -2.59 29.26
CA MET A 63 -2.91 -1.45 30.09
C MET A 63 -3.19 -0.17 29.31
N THR A 64 -4.26 0.55 29.66
CA THR A 64 -4.54 1.84 29.05
C THR A 64 -3.96 2.96 29.90
N THR A 65 -3.24 3.86 29.23
CA THR A 65 -2.70 5.04 29.90
C THR A 65 -3.82 6.07 30.04
N GLN A 66 -4.19 6.40 31.27
CA GLN A 66 -5.09 7.49 31.57
C GLN A 66 -4.32 8.61 32.27
N THR A 67 -4.46 9.83 31.75
CA THR A 67 -3.80 11.00 32.33
C THR A 67 -4.84 11.79 33.12
N ILE A 68 -4.66 11.89 34.43
CA ILE A 68 -5.51 12.69 35.32
C ILE A 68 -4.62 13.76 35.94
N GLY A 69 -4.81 15.02 35.51
CA GLY A 69 -3.90 16.13 35.86
C GLY A 69 -2.50 15.90 35.28
N ASN A 70 -1.45 16.05 36.10
CA ASN A 70 -0.04 15.83 35.71
C ASN A 70 0.43 14.38 35.92
N THR A 71 -0.46 13.47 36.32
CA THR A 71 -0.09 12.08 36.60
C THR A 71 -0.64 11.16 35.53
N THR A 72 0.22 10.31 34.98
CA THR A 72 -0.14 9.22 34.10
C THR A 72 -0.32 7.94 34.92
N TYR A 73 -1.51 7.36 34.84
CA TYR A 73 -1.83 6.08 35.45
C TYR A 73 -1.96 5.03 34.35
N GLN A 74 -1.47 3.81 34.61
CA GLN A 74 -1.79 2.66 33.78
C GLN A 74 -2.96 1.92 34.44
N VAL A 75 -4.12 1.97 33.80
CA VAL A 75 -5.33 1.32 34.29
C VAL A 75 -5.51 0.03 33.48
N PRO A 76 -5.56 -1.15 34.13
CA PRO A 76 -5.89 -2.38 33.43
C PRO A 76 -7.36 -2.33 33.00
N GLN A 77 -7.61 -2.41 31.69
CA GLN A 77 -8.95 -2.49 31.12
C GLN A 77 -9.13 -3.84 30.46
N VAL A 78 -10.25 -4.50 30.78
CA VAL A 78 -10.64 -5.74 30.11
C VAL A 78 -11.25 -5.34 28.76
N SER A 79 -10.59 -5.74 27.69
CA SER A 79 -11.08 -5.57 26.32
C SER A 79 -11.45 -6.92 25.74
N THR A 80 -12.51 -6.95 24.94
CA THR A 80 -12.88 -8.16 24.19
C THR A 80 -12.31 -8.04 22.79
N VAL A 81 -11.34 -8.89 22.46
CA VAL A 81 -10.74 -8.96 21.13
C VAL A 81 -11.32 -10.15 20.39
N CYS A 82 -11.65 -9.94 19.13
CA CYS A 82 -12.19 -10.99 18.27
C CYS A 82 -11.06 -11.70 17.52
N ASP A 83 -10.95 -13.02 17.69
CA ASP A 83 -9.95 -13.85 17.00
C ASP A 83 -10.45 -14.34 15.65
N GLN A 84 -11.76 -14.55 15.54
CA GLN A 84 -12.37 -15.17 14.37
C GLN A 84 -13.64 -14.45 13.96
N TYR A 85 -13.65 -14.05 12.69
CA TYR A 85 -14.79 -13.46 12.02
C TYR A 85 -15.37 -14.45 11.02
N THR A 86 -16.68 -14.61 11.02
CA THR A 86 -17.41 -15.40 10.02
C THR A 86 -18.25 -14.45 9.19
N ARG A 87 -18.24 -14.63 7.86
CA ARG A 87 -19.10 -13.85 6.96
C ARG A 87 -20.55 -14.25 7.22
N ASN A 88 -21.39 -13.27 7.49
CA ASN A 88 -22.84 -13.45 7.53
C ASN A 88 -23.29 -13.88 6.13
N SER A 89 -23.57 -15.17 5.95
CA SER A 89 -24.25 -15.62 4.74
C SER A 89 -25.67 -15.05 4.77
N VAL A 90 -25.93 -14.00 4.00
CA VAL A 90 -27.29 -13.54 3.77
C VAL A 90 -28.02 -14.68 3.06
N ILE A 91 -28.85 -15.42 3.80
CA ILE A 91 -29.80 -16.38 3.23
C ILE A 91 -30.87 -15.52 2.57
N ASN A 92 -30.69 -15.20 1.28
CA ASN A 92 -31.77 -14.65 0.47
C ASN A 92 -32.84 -15.74 0.34
N ASN A 93 -33.99 -15.53 0.96
CA ASN A 93 -35.20 -16.34 0.82
C ASN A 93 -36.06 -15.81 -0.33
#